data_AF-A0A1A8U0U3-F1
#
_entry.id   AF-A0A1A8U0U3-F1
#
_cell.length_a   1.000
_cell.length_b   1.000
_cell.length_c   1.000
_cell.angle_alpha   90.00
_cell.angle_beta   90.00
_cell.angle_gamma   90.00
#
_symmetry.space_group_name_H-M   'P 1'
#
loop_
_entity.id
_entity.type
_entity.pdbx_description
1 polymer ?
#
loop_
_entity_poly.entity_id
_entity_poly.type
_entity_poly.pdbx_seq_one_letter_code
_entity_poly.pdbx_strand_id
1 'polypeptide(L)'
;ESCSFLQVNRRATLTHMQTLNEVTPSADHLSRYSSMLGALHGEFSRRFEDLRTIEDEMHMISSPFTCSVDNAASDVQLELIDLQSDAVLAEHFKSGSLLDFY
;
A
#
# COMPACT_ATOMS: atom_id res chain seq x y z
N GLU A 1 -22.86 4.64 -12.03
CA GLU A 1 -22.43 3.33 -11.52
C GLU A 1 -21.79 3.53 -10.16
N SER A 2 -22.24 2.73 -9.21
CA SER A 2 -22.19 3.02 -7.79
C SER A 2 -20.76 2.89 -7.25
N CYS A 3 -20.30 3.94 -6.58
CA CYS A 3 -19.02 3.95 -5.86
C CYS A 3 -19.08 2.89 -4.75
N SER A 4 -18.44 1.76 -4.97
CA SER A 4 -18.35 0.57 -4.11
C SER A 4 -17.57 0.79 -2.81
N PHE A 5 -17.27 2.04 -2.46
CA PHE A 5 -16.39 2.41 -1.35
C PHE A 5 -17.04 2.29 0.04
N LEU A 6 -18.36 2.06 0.10
CA LEU A 6 -19.10 1.93 1.37
C LEU A 6 -19.39 0.48 1.80
N GLN A 7 -18.77 -0.53 1.16
CA GLN A 7 -18.87 -1.93 1.60
C GLN A 7 -17.71 -2.41 2.46
N VAL A 8 -16.90 -1.51 3.01
CA VAL A 8 -15.93 -1.87 4.06
C VAL A 8 -16.65 -2.01 5.40
N ASN A 9 -16.98 -3.27 5.68
CA ASN A 9 -17.02 -3.89 7.00
C ASN A 9 -18.23 -3.58 7.92
N ARG A 10 -19.31 -4.34 7.73
CA ARG A 10 -20.49 -4.41 8.63
C ARG A 10 -20.19 -5.11 9.98
N ARG A 11 -18.92 -5.27 10.39
CA ARG A 11 -18.51 -5.86 11.68
C ARG A 11 -17.12 -5.38 12.14
N ALA A 12 -16.73 -4.15 11.82
CA ALA A 12 -15.56 -3.53 12.43
C ALA A 12 -15.94 -3.02 13.83
N THR A 13 -15.66 -3.83 14.83
CA THR A 13 -15.62 -3.56 16.27
C THR A 13 -15.40 -2.08 16.62
N LEU A 14 -16.49 -1.31 16.76
CA LEU A 14 -16.49 0.06 17.31
C LEU A 14 -16.50 0.05 18.85
N THR A 15 -15.94 -0.99 19.49
CA THR A 15 -16.01 -1.15 20.95
C THR A 15 -15.34 -0.02 21.72
N HIS A 16 -14.45 0.74 21.08
CA HIS A 16 -13.79 1.89 21.69
C HIS A 16 -14.54 3.22 21.52
N MET A 17 -15.62 3.26 20.74
CA MET A 17 -16.30 4.49 20.35
C MET A 17 -17.80 4.42 20.69
N GLN A 18 -18.14 4.07 21.94
CA GLN A 18 -19.55 3.97 22.40
C GLN A 18 -20.34 5.27 22.16
N THR A 19 -19.70 6.43 22.31
CA THR A 19 -20.29 7.75 22.10
C THR A 19 -20.69 8.00 20.64
N LEU A 20 -20.08 7.30 19.68
CA LEU A 20 -20.38 7.46 18.25
C LEU A 20 -21.75 6.87 17.87
N ASN A 21 -22.27 5.90 18.64
CA ASN A 21 -23.63 5.39 18.46
C ASN A 21 -24.70 6.38 18.95
N GLU A 22 -24.34 7.32 19.81
CA GLU A 22 -25.26 8.30 20.40
C GLU A 22 -25.34 9.60 19.57
N VAL A 23 -24.36 9.82 18.69
CA VAL A 23 -24.32 10.97 17.80
C VAL A 23 -25.16 10.70 16.55
N THR A 24 -26.23 11.49 16.38
CA THR A 24 -26.93 11.53 15.09
C THR A 24 -26.07 12.28 14.08
N PRO A 25 -25.69 11.67 12.94
CA PRO A 25 -24.88 12.33 11.94
C PRO A 25 -25.64 13.52 11.36
N SER A 26 -25.17 14.73 11.64
CA SER A 26 -25.62 15.93 10.92
C SER A 26 -25.18 15.81 9.46
N ALA A 27 -26.11 16.04 8.53
CA ALA A 27 -25.80 16.09 7.10
C ALA A 27 -24.70 17.13 6.79
N ASP A 28 -24.67 18.24 7.54
CA ASP A 28 -23.63 19.26 7.45
C ASP A 28 -22.26 18.73 7.90
N HIS A 29 -22.21 18.02 9.03
CA HIS A 29 -20.97 17.40 9.53
C HIS A 29 -20.44 16.34 8.56
N LEU A 30 -21.31 15.50 7.99
CA LEU A 30 -20.92 14.49 7.01
C LEU A 30 -20.33 15.14 5.75
N SER A 31 -20.98 16.17 5.22
CA SER A 31 -20.48 16.94 4.06
C SER A 31 -19.11 17.57 4.34
N ARG A 32 -18.94 18.17 5.54
CA ARG A 32 -17.68 18.78 5.96
C ARG A 32 -16.56 17.75 6.07
N TYR A 33 -16.80 16.62 6.74
CA TYR A 33 -15.78 15.58 6.88
C TYR A 33 -15.43 14.92 5.55
N SER A 34 -16.41 14.69 4.68
CA SER A 34 -16.15 14.20 3.32
C SER A 34 -15.24 15.15 2.54
N SER A 35 -15.51 16.46 2.62
CA SER A 35 -14.67 17.48 1.99
C SER A 35 -13.25 17.50 2.56
N MET A 36 -13.10 17.41 3.89
CA MET A 36 -11.80 17.35 4.55
C MET A 36 -11.00 16.10 4.15
N LEU A 37 -11.65 14.93 4.08
CA LEU A 37 -11.02 13.69 3.65
C LEU A 37 -10.60 13.76 2.18
N GLY A 38 -11.41 14.38 1.31
CA GLY A 38 -11.06 14.61 -0.09
C GLY A 38 -9.83 15.52 -0.23
N ALA A 39 -9.79 16.63 0.50
CA ALA A 39 -8.63 17.53 0.52
C ALA A 39 -7.36 16.85 1.06
N LEU A 40 -7.51 16.07 2.13
CA LEU A 40 -6.40 15.29 2.70
C LEU A 40 -5.87 14.28 1.69
N HIS A 41 -6.75 13.50 1.04
CA HIS A 41 -6.37 12.56 0.00
C HIS A 41 -5.66 13.24 -1.17
N GLY A 42 -6.13 14.42 -1.60
CA GLY A 42 -5.47 15.23 -2.61
C GLY A 42 -4.06 15.64 -2.21
N GLU A 43 -3.86 16.10 -0.98
CA GLU A 43 -2.54 16.45 -0.46
C GLU A 43 -1.61 15.23 -0.34
N PHE A 44 -2.10 14.06 0.09
CA PHE A 44 -1.31 12.82 0.06
C PHE A 44 -0.89 12.48 -1.37
N SER A 45 -1.84 12.47 -2.32
CA SER A 45 -1.54 12.15 -3.71
C SER A 45 -0.47 13.08 -4.30
N ARG A 46 -0.55 14.39 -4.00
CA ARG A 46 0.41 15.39 -4.46
C ARG A 46 1.78 15.26 -3.79
N ARG A 47 1.84 14.96 -2.49
CA ARG A 47 3.09 14.88 -1.73
C ARG A 47 3.87 13.59 -1.97
N PHE A 48 3.19 12.54 -2.41
CA PHE A 48 3.77 11.22 -2.69
C PHE A 48 3.72 10.88 -4.18
N GLU A 49 3.58 11.88 -5.05
CA GLU A 49 3.58 11.69 -6.49
C GLU A 49 4.94 11.18 -6.99
N ASP A 50 6.03 11.66 -6.40
CA ASP A 50 7.39 11.19 -6.63
C ASP A 50 7.56 9.72 -6.22
N LEU A 51 7.02 9.30 -5.07
CA LEU A 51 7.06 7.89 -4.67
C LEU A 51 6.36 6.97 -5.66
N ARG A 52 5.30 7.44 -6.34
CA ARG A 52 4.66 6.65 -7.41
C ARG A 52 5.57 6.43 -8.61
N THR A 53 6.49 7.35 -8.88
CA THR A 53 7.43 7.20 -10.00
C THR A 53 8.46 6.10 -9.76
N ILE A 54 8.72 5.75 -8.50
CA ILE A 54 9.65 4.69 -8.09
C ILE A 54 8.94 3.47 -7.52
N GLU A 55 7.60 3.39 -7.64
CA GLU A 55 6.80 2.33 -7.01
C GLU A 55 7.19 0.95 -7.53
N ASP A 56 7.46 0.82 -8.83
CA ASP A 56 7.89 -0.43 -9.45
C ASP A 56 9.28 -0.87 -8.96
N GLU A 57 10.20 0.08 -8.78
CA GLU A 57 11.53 -0.16 -8.23
C GLU A 57 11.46 -0.60 -6.76
N MET A 58 10.63 0.09 -5.96
CA MET A 58 10.35 -0.29 -4.58
C MET A 58 9.72 -1.67 -4.49
N HIS A 59 8.80 -2.01 -5.41
CA HIS A 59 8.20 -3.33 -5.48
C HIS A 59 9.25 -4.40 -5.77
N MET A 60 10.14 -4.17 -6.74
CA MET A 60 11.25 -5.05 -7.08
C MET A 60 12.18 -5.29 -5.88
N ILE A 61 12.57 -4.23 -5.16
CA ILE A 61 13.42 -4.32 -3.95
C ILE A 61 12.67 -5.00 -2.80
N SER A 62 11.37 -4.80 -2.65
CA SER A 62 10.59 -5.45 -1.59
C SER A 62 10.34 -6.93 -1.85
N SER A 63 10.51 -7.41 -3.09
CA SER A 63 10.15 -8.77 -3.52
C SER A 63 11.09 -9.29 -4.62
N PRO A 64 12.42 -9.26 -4.42
CA PRO A 64 13.40 -9.52 -5.48
C PRO A 64 13.35 -10.96 -6.00
N PHE A 65 12.87 -11.91 -5.19
CA PHE A 65 12.75 -13.33 -5.54
C PHE A 65 11.44 -13.72 -6.22
N THR A 66 10.47 -12.81 -6.29
CA THR A 66 9.12 -13.11 -6.84
C THR A 66 8.64 -12.08 -7.86
N CYS A 67 9.34 -10.96 -8.02
CA CYS A 67 9.01 -9.97 -9.04
C CYS A 67 9.30 -10.52 -10.45
N SER A 68 8.52 -10.06 -11.42
CA SER A 68 8.69 -10.46 -12.82
C SER A 68 9.94 -9.80 -13.41
N VAL A 69 10.85 -10.62 -13.91
CA VAL A 69 12.05 -10.16 -14.63
C VAL A 69 11.67 -9.37 -15.89
N ASP A 70 10.63 -9.81 -16.62
CA ASP A 70 10.20 -9.17 -17.86
C ASP A 70 9.72 -7.72 -17.66
N ASN A 71 9.22 -7.41 -16.46
CA ASN A 71 8.76 -6.07 -16.09
C ASN A 71 9.88 -5.17 -15.55
N ALA A 72 11.06 -5.71 -15.27
CA ALA A 72 12.20 -4.93 -14.80
C ALA A 72 12.89 -4.18 -15.96
N ALA A 73 13.58 -3.08 -15.64
CA ALA A 73 14.36 -2.33 -16.62
C ALA A 73 15.46 -3.22 -17.22
N SER A 74 15.66 -3.13 -18.54
CA SER A 74 16.51 -4.08 -19.29
C SER A 74 17.97 -4.10 -18.82
N ASP A 75 18.45 -3.01 -18.25
CA ASP A 75 19.78 -2.88 -17.67
C ASP A 75 19.97 -3.72 -16.39
N VAL A 76 18.90 -4.01 -15.65
CA VAL A 76 18.96 -4.79 -14.39
C VAL A 76 18.41 -6.22 -14.51
N GLN A 77 17.86 -6.61 -15.67
CA GLN A 77 17.24 -7.94 -15.84
C GLN A 77 18.21 -9.10 -15.59
N LEU A 78 19.46 -9.00 -16.05
CA LEU A 78 20.46 -10.05 -15.85
C LEU A 78 20.84 -10.20 -14.37
N GLU A 79 21.02 -9.08 -13.67
CA GLU A 79 21.34 -9.06 -12.24
C GLU A 79 20.20 -9.63 -11.41
N LEU A 80 18.95 -9.34 -11.81
CA LEU A 80 17.76 -9.90 -11.18
C LEU A 80 17.65 -11.41 -11.43
N ILE A 81 17.94 -11.90 -12.64
CA ILE A 81 17.98 -13.35 -12.93
C ILE A 81 19.02 -14.05 -12.06
N ASP A 82 20.23 -13.50 -12.00
CA ASP A 82 21.31 -14.06 -11.20
C ASP A 82 20.91 -14.12 -9.72
N LEU A 83 20.34 -13.02 -9.20
CA LEU A 83 19.81 -12.96 -7.84
C LEU A 83 18.72 -14.02 -7.59
N GLN A 84 17.74 -14.15 -8.49
CA GLN A 84 16.63 -15.10 -8.36
C GLN A 84 17.08 -16.57 -8.47
N SER A 85 18.23 -16.82 -9.09
CA SER A 85 18.80 -18.17 -9.23
C SER A 85 19.44 -18.70 -7.94
N ASP A 86 19.77 -17.83 -6.98
CA ASP A 86 20.39 -18.21 -5.72
C ASP A 86 19.35 -18.70 -4.70
N ALA A 87 19.21 -20.03 -4.61
CA ALA A 87 18.28 -20.68 -3.70
C ALA A 87 18.62 -20.45 -2.22
N VAL A 88 19.90 -20.30 -1.86
CA VAL A 88 20.34 -20.08 -0.48
C VAL A 88 19.96 -18.66 -0.05
N LEU A 89 20.21 -17.69 -0.92
CA LEU A 89 19.83 -16.30 -0.66
C LEU A 89 18.30 -16.13 -0.65
N ALA A 90 17.58 -16.84 -1.51
CA ALA A 90 16.12 -16.87 -1.50
C ALA A 90 15.54 -17.46 -0.21
N GLU A 91 16.19 -18.48 0.37
CA GLU A 91 15.80 -19.05 1.66
C GLU A 91 16.09 -18.07 2.80
N HIS A 92 17.27 -17.43 2.78
CA HIS A 92 17.63 -16.39 3.74
C HIS A 92 16.59 -15.25 3.75
N PHE A 93 16.20 -14.76 2.57
CA PHE A 93 15.16 -13.74 2.41
C PHE A 93 13.81 -14.13 3.05
N LYS A 94 13.42 -15.40 2.93
CA LYS A 94 12.16 -15.91 3.52
C LYS A 94 12.21 -16.07 5.03
N SER A 95 13.41 -16.17 5.61
CA SER A 95 13.62 -16.51 7.01
C SER A 95 13.70 -15.30 7.95
N GLY A 96 13.96 -14.11 7.42
CA GLY A 96 14.18 -12.88 8.18
C GLY A 96 13.23 -11.74 7.82
N SER A 97 13.42 -10.58 8.44
CA SER A 97 12.76 -9.36 8.00
C SER A 97 13.47 -8.77 6.78
N LEU A 98 12.77 -7.93 6.02
CA LEU A 98 13.37 -7.21 4.89
C LEU A 98 14.59 -6.38 5.32
N LEU A 99 14.55 -5.82 6.53
CA LEU A 99 15.63 -5.02 7.10
C LEU A 99 16.84 -5.86 7.51
N ASP A 100 16.66 -7.12 7.94
CA ASP A 100 17.79 -7.99 8.28
C ASP A 100 18.47 -8.58 7.03
N PHE A 101 17.73 -8.63 5.92
CA PHE A 101 18.24 -9.09 4.64
C PHE A 101 19.14 -8.05 3.95
N TYR A 102 18.81 -6.77 4.08
CA TYR A 102 19.52 -5.63 3.49
C TYR A 102 20.56 -5.02 4.44
#